data_AF-A0A9E1PYX3-F1
#
_entry.id   AF-A0A9E1PYX3-F1
#
_cell.length_a   1.000
_cell.length_b   1.000
_cell.length_c   1.000
_cell.angle_alpha   90.00
_cell.angle_beta   90.00
_cell.angle_gamma   90.00
#
_symmetry.space_group_name_H-M   'P 1'
#
loop_
_entity.id
_entity.type
_entity.pdbx_description
1 polymer ?
#
loop_
_entity_poly.entity_id
_entity_poly.type
_entity_poly.pdbx_seq_one_letter_code
_entity_poly.pdbx_strand_id
1 'polypeptide(L)'
;MTDWHNTSADRDTALARARGYPYELPDDSYVWHNGAVHPFDASVRKARTPVLAVGSNQAPEQLTRKFGRNGAAPIPVQRCHVQGFDVVYAAHIARYGSVPAMLQASPGTEVSLFVTWLDDAQLAIMNHTELDSAHYHYGLLEDVVVTLDDGSGMRELHAYVGRRGNLLHDGAPVALAGITARNRRYREMDTAAMLAGLHDRLAQTALAHEGHVDDFVIRLIEDHDYREACVDALGEGAVAFGYPYKVVAG
;
A
#
# COMPACT_ATOMS: atom_id res chain seq x y z
N MET A 1 -12.07 27.90 -6.56
CA MET A 1 -13.35 27.41 -6.02
C MET A 1 -13.99 26.60 -7.11
N THR A 2 -13.73 25.29 -7.12
CA THR A 2 -14.32 24.38 -8.09
C THR A 2 -15.35 23.59 -7.32
N ASP A 3 -16.62 23.83 -7.60
CA ASP A 3 -17.76 23.12 -7.02
C ASP A 3 -17.64 21.63 -7.34
N TRP A 4 -17.22 20.86 -6.35
CA TRP A 4 -17.34 19.41 -6.38
C TRP A 4 -18.83 19.08 -6.33
N HIS A 5 -19.30 18.34 -7.34
CA HIS A 5 -20.65 17.82 -7.35
C HIS A 5 -20.77 16.81 -6.20
N ASN A 6 -21.44 17.18 -5.12
CA ASN A 6 -21.75 16.30 -4.00
C ASN A 6 -22.95 15.42 -4.39
N THR A 7 -22.76 14.52 -5.37
CA THR A 7 -23.76 13.51 -5.70
C THR A 7 -23.56 12.29 -4.81
N SER A 8 -24.64 11.54 -4.54
CA SER A 8 -24.51 10.26 -3.80
C SER A 8 -23.57 9.27 -4.52
N ALA A 9 -23.51 9.32 -5.86
CA ALA A 9 -22.64 8.46 -6.65
C ALA A 9 -21.15 8.79 -6.48
N ASP A 10 -20.79 10.07 -6.38
CA ASP A 10 -19.41 10.49 -6.12
C ASP A 10 -18.98 10.07 -4.72
N ARG A 11 -19.89 10.20 -3.74
CA ARG A 11 -19.69 9.73 -2.37
C ARG A 11 -19.46 8.22 -2.31
N ASP A 12 -20.31 7.42 -2.95
CA ASP A 12 -20.19 5.96 -2.96
C ASP A 12 -18.88 5.51 -3.62
N THR A 13 -18.47 6.19 -4.70
CA THR A 13 -17.18 5.93 -5.38
C THR A 13 -15.99 6.24 -4.47
N ALA A 14 -16.04 7.37 -3.74
CA ALA A 14 -15.00 7.74 -2.78
C ALA A 14 -14.88 6.71 -1.65
N LEU A 15 -16.01 6.28 -1.08
CA LEU A 15 -16.06 5.26 -0.02
C LEU A 15 -15.55 3.90 -0.50
N ALA A 16 -15.97 3.46 -1.69
CA ALA A 16 -15.50 2.22 -2.29
C ALA A 16 -13.98 2.23 -2.49
N ARG A 17 -13.41 3.36 -2.94
CA ARG A 17 -11.96 3.52 -3.07
C ARG A 17 -11.23 3.50 -1.73
N ALA A 18 -11.74 4.20 -0.71
CA ALA A 18 -11.11 4.25 0.61
C ALA A 18 -11.04 2.86 1.26
N ARG A 19 -12.16 2.13 1.22
CA ARG A 19 -12.33 0.82 1.86
C ARG A 19 -11.76 -0.34 1.07
N GLY A 20 -11.75 -0.21 -0.26
CA GLY A 20 -11.37 -1.29 -1.15
C GLY A 20 -9.90 -1.65 -1.12
N TYR A 21 -9.04 -0.86 -0.47
CA TYR A 21 -7.60 -1.13 -0.37
C TYR A 21 -7.30 -2.52 0.21
N PRO A 22 -6.38 -3.32 -0.37
CA PRO A 22 -5.41 -2.98 -1.42
C PRO A 22 -5.93 -3.12 -2.86
N TYR A 23 -7.25 -3.18 -3.03
CA TYR A 23 -7.98 -3.49 -4.27
C TYR A 23 -7.81 -4.96 -4.68
N GLU A 24 -8.51 -5.36 -5.74
CA GLU A 24 -8.46 -6.73 -6.24
C GLU A 24 -7.03 -7.08 -6.70
N LEU A 25 -6.49 -8.16 -6.13
CA LEU A 25 -5.16 -8.67 -6.43
C LEU A 25 -5.29 -9.94 -7.28
N PRO A 26 -4.58 -10.04 -8.42
CA PRO A 26 -4.51 -11.29 -9.17
C PRO A 26 -3.88 -12.43 -8.36
N ASP A 27 -4.23 -13.67 -8.70
CA ASP A 27 -3.61 -14.86 -8.12
C ASP A 27 -2.28 -15.24 -8.79
N ASP A 28 -2.09 -14.86 -10.04
CA ASP A 28 -0.90 -15.23 -10.81
C ASP A 28 -0.11 -13.99 -11.22
N SER A 29 1.16 -14.21 -11.58
CA SER A 29 1.94 -13.20 -12.28
C SER A 29 1.22 -12.72 -13.53
N TYR A 30 1.40 -11.44 -13.84
CA TYR A 30 0.72 -10.81 -14.96
C TYR A 30 1.56 -9.72 -15.60
N VAL A 31 1.20 -9.36 -16.84
CA VAL A 31 1.68 -8.13 -17.47
C VAL A 31 0.54 -7.13 -17.49
N TRP A 32 0.74 -5.98 -16.86
CA TRP A 32 -0.17 -4.86 -17.00
C TRP A 32 0.20 -4.03 -18.23
N HIS A 33 -0.77 -3.71 -19.07
CA HIS A 33 -0.57 -2.82 -20.22
C HIS A 33 -1.85 -2.06 -20.53
N ASN A 34 -1.79 -0.72 -20.50
CA ASN A 34 -2.89 0.17 -20.90
C ASN A 34 -4.23 -0.13 -20.20
N GLY A 35 -4.18 -0.53 -18.93
CA GLY A 35 -5.36 -0.84 -18.12
C GLY A 35 -5.88 -2.27 -18.27
N ALA A 36 -5.20 -3.13 -19.03
CA ALA A 36 -5.51 -4.54 -19.18
C ALA A 36 -4.46 -5.43 -18.51
N VAL A 37 -4.91 -6.61 -18.08
CA VAL A 37 -4.09 -7.68 -17.51
C VAL A 37 -3.89 -8.74 -18.58
N HIS A 38 -2.63 -9.12 -18.81
CA HIS A 38 -2.22 -10.13 -19.77
C HIS A 38 -1.43 -11.24 -19.08
N PRO A 39 -1.33 -12.45 -19.68
CA PRO A 39 -0.46 -13.51 -19.18
C PRO A 39 0.97 -13.03 -18.98
N PHE A 40 1.62 -13.52 -17.92
CA PHE A 40 3.00 -13.16 -17.64
C PHE A 40 3.95 -13.66 -18.73
N ASP A 41 4.87 -12.78 -19.16
CA ASP A 41 6.00 -13.13 -20.02
C ASP A 41 7.31 -12.75 -19.31
N ALA A 42 8.09 -13.75 -18.93
CA ALA A 42 9.37 -13.52 -18.26
C ALA A 42 10.40 -12.80 -19.15
N SER A 43 10.20 -12.75 -20.47
CA SER A 43 11.09 -12.05 -21.39
C SER A 43 11.06 -10.53 -21.19
N VAL A 44 9.90 -9.98 -20.80
CA VAL A 44 9.68 -8.54 -20.68
C VAL A 44 10.20 -7.94 -19.37
N ARG A 45 10.65 -8.77 -18.41
CA ARG A 45 11.25 -8.31 -17.14
C ARG A 45 12.74 -7.95 -17.22
N LYS A 46 13.42 -8.30 -18.32
CA LYS A 46 14.88 -8.10 -18.46
C LYS A 46 15.26 -6.62 -18.47
N ALA A 47 16.41 -6.29 -17.87
CA ALA A 47 16.95 -4.93 -17.81
C ALA A 47 15.99 -3.90 -17.18
N ARG A 48 15.21 -4.34 -16.18
CA ARG A 48 14.29 -3.50 -15.41
C ARG A 48 14.67 -3.53 -13.94
N THR A 49 14.30 -2.47 -13.23
CA THR A 49 14.46 -2.35 -11.78
C THR A 49 13.36 -3.13 -11.07
N PRO A 50 13.68 -4.11 -10.21
CA PRO A 50 12.68 -4.79 -9.40
C PRO A 50 12.29 -3.93 -8.21
N VAL A 51 10.99 -3.67 -8.09
CA VAL A 51 10.39 -2.96 -6.95
C VAL A 51 9.31 -3.83 -6.32
N LEU A 52 9.48 -4.16 -5.03
CA LEU A 52 8.49 -4.88 -4.24
C LEU A 52 7.19 -4.07 -4.18
N ALA A 53 6.12 -4.64 -4.68
CA ALA A 53 4.80 -4.07 -4.63
C ALA A 53 4.15 -4.42 -3.29
N VAL A 54 4.06 -3.44 -2.40
CA VAL A 54 3.41 -3.57 -1.10
C VAL A 54 2.05 -2.87 -1.16
N GLY A 55 1.02 -3.52 -0.64
CA GLY A 55 -0.33 -2.97 -0.61
C GLY A 55 -0.89 -2.75 -2.02
N SER A 56 -1.45 -1.57 -2.30
CA SER A 56 -2.15 -1.31 -3.56
C SER A 56 -1.27 -1.34 -4.81
N ASN A 57 0.05 -1.23 -4.70
CA ASN A 57 0.95 -1.32 -5.86
C ASN A 57 0.94 -2.69 -6.55
N GLN A 58 0.30 -3.69 -5.93
CA GLN A 58 0.08 -5.01 -6.50
C GLN A 58 -1.16 -5.07 -7.41
N ALA A 59 -2.08 -4.10 -7.31
CA ALA A 59 -3.36 -4.13 -7.99
C ALA A 59 -3.28 -3.51 -9.40
N PRO A 60 -3.79 -4.19 -10.45
CA PRO A 60 -3.89 -3.64 -11.80
C PRO A 60 -4.63 -2.29 -11.87
N GLU A 61 -5.66 -2.14 -11.03
CA GLU A 61 -6.42 -0.89 -10.96
C GLU A 61 -5.53 0.27 -10.47
N GLN A 62 -4.66 0.03 -9.49
CA GLN A 62 -3.74 1.05 -9.00
C GLN A 62 -2.68 1.42 -10.03
N LEU A 63 -2.15 0.43 -10.77
CA LEU A 63 -1.27 0.71 -11.90
C LEU A 63 -1.99 1.58 -12.95
N THR A 64 -3.25 1.29 -13.24
CA THR A 64 -4.07 2.09 -14.16
C THR A 64 -4.25 3.53 -13.69
N ARG A 65 -4.41 3.76 -12.38
CA ARG A 65 -4.48 5.12 -11.82
C ARG A 65 -3.16 5.89 -11.97
N LYS A 66 -2.01 5.21 -11.92
CA LYS A 66 -0.68 5.83 -12.03
C LYS A 66 -0.23 6.07 -13.46
N PHE A 67 -0.43 5.08 -14.32
CA PHE A 67 0.11 5.04 -15.68
C PHE A 67 -0.94 5.34 -16.77
N GLY A 68 -2.21 5.48 -16.39
CA GLY A 68 -3.30 5.72 -17.33
C GLY A 68 -3.61 4.51 -18.21
N ARG A 69 -4.34 4.75 -19.31
CA ARG A 69 -4.77 3.70 -20.27
C ARG A 69 -4.13 3.82 -21.64
N ASN A 70 -3.29 4.82 -21.86
CA ASN A 70 -2.77 5.13 -23.19
C ASN A 70 -1.24 5.23 -23.17
N GLY A 71 -0.57 4.40 -23.96
CA GLY A 71 0.83 4.61 -24.33
C GLY A 71 1.87 4.28 -23.26
N ALA A 72 1.51 3.56 -22.19
CA ALA A 72 2.49 3.04 -21.25
C ALA A 72 3.15 1.79 -21.82
N ALA A 73 4.48 1.66 -21.67
CA ALA A 73 5.14 0.38 -21.90
C ALA A 73 4.55 -0.70 -20.95
N PRO A 74 4.52 -1.98 -21.34
CA PRO A 74 4.04 -3.04 -20.45
C PRO A 74 4.83 -3.08 -19.14
N ILE A 75 4.13 -3.31 -18.03
CA ILE A 75 4.72 -3.50 -16.69
C ILE A 75 4.56 -4.98 -16.33
N PRO A 76 5.66 -5.76 -16.32
CA PRO A 76 5.64 -7.10 -15.76
C PRO A 76 5.47 -7.02 -14.25
N VAL A 77 4.54 -7.80 -13.72
CA VAL A 77 4.22 -7.89 -12.29
C VAL A 77 4.28 -9.36 -11.89
N GLN A 78 5.33 -9.74 -11.17
CA GLN A 78 5.65 -11.13 -10.91
C GLN A 78 5.40 -11.49 -9.46
N ARG A 79 4.65 -12.57 -9.22
CA ARG A 79 4.34 -13.05 -7.87
C ARG A 79 5.61 -13.54 -7.18
N CYS A 80 5.69 -13.27 -5.89
CA CYS A 80 6.82 -13.64 -5.05
C CYS A 80 6.40 -13.98 -3.62
N HIS A 81 7.28 -14.70 -2.92
CA HIS A 81 7.18 -14.99 -1.50
C HIS A 81 8.34 -14.32 -0.78
N VAL A 82 8.05 -13.55 0.28
CA VAL A 82 9.05 -12.78 1.03
C VAL A 82 9.08 -13.26 2.47
N GLN A 83 10.20 -13.82 2.91
CA GLN A 83 10.36 -14.39 4.24
C GLN A 83 10.82 -13.35 5.26
N GLY A 84 10.32 -13.48 6.49
CA GLY A 84 10.71 -12.64 7.63
C GLY A 84 9.95 -11.31 7.70
N PHE A 85 8.88 -11.16 6.92
CA PHE A 85 8.08 -9.93 6.86
C PHE A 85 6.58 -10.21 6.89
N ASP A 86 5.81 -9.21 7.31
CA ASP A 86 4.38 -9.13 7.11
C ASP A 86 4.02 -7.79 6.44
N VAL A 87 2.78 -7.67 5.95
CA VAL A 87 2.22 -6.41 5.45
C VAL A 87 1.18 -5.90 6.45
N VAL A 88 1.48 -4.76 7.06
CA VAL A 88 0.70 -4.18 8.16
C VAL A 88 0.25 -2.77 7.81
N TYR A 89 -0.79 -2.29 8.47
CA TYR A 89 -1.24 -0.91 8.27
C TYR A 89 -0.17 0.10 8.68
N ALA A 90 0.08 1.08 7.82
CA ALA A 90 0.95 2.21 8.11
C ALA A 90 0.22 3.25 8.96
N ALA A 91 0.95 3.99 9.79
CA ALA A 91 0.40 5.06 10.63
C ALA A 91 0.14 6.35 9.83
N HIS A 92 -0.62 6.26 8.74
CA HIS A 92 -1.12 7.41 7.99
C HIS A 92 -2.40 7.06 7.21
N ILE A 93 -3.08 8.12 6.77
CA ILE A 93 -4.31 8.06 5.98
C ILE A 93 -4.03 8.77 4.66
N ALA A 94 -4.27 8.08 3.54
CA ALA A 94 -4.09 8.65 2.22
C ALA A 94 -5.13 9.74 1.94
N ARG A 95 -4.85 10.63 0.99
CA ARG A 95 -5.79 11.69 0.55
C ARG A 95 -7.17 11.17 0.13
N TYR A 96 -7.25 9.92 -0.32
CA TYR A 96 -8.51 9.26 -0.69
C TYR A 96 -9.14 8.45 0.46
N GLY A 97 -8.76 8.72 1.71
CA GLY A 97 -9.43 8.21 2.91
C GLY A 97 -9.05 6.80 3.33
N SER A 98 -8.19 6.11 2.59
CA SER A 98 -7.73 4.76 2.94
C SER A 98 -6.59 4.79 3.96
N VAL A 99 -6.44 3.73 4.74
CA VAL A 99 -5.25 3.47 5.57
C VAL A 99 -4.32 2.57 4.76
N PRO A 100 -3.19 3.07 4.23
CA PRO A 100 -2.30 2.26 3.42
C PRO A 100 -1.55 1.24 4.28
N ALA A 101 -0.90 0.28 3.62
CA ALA A 101 -0.04 -0.68 4.27
C ALA A 101 1.43 -0.43 3.97
N MET A 102 2.28 -0.96 4.84
CA MET A 102 3.72 -0.99 4.69
C MET A 102 4.25 -2.39 5.01
N LEU A 103 5.44 -2.68 4.50
CA LEU A 103 6.19 -3.86 4.89
C LEU A 103 6.65 -3.67 6.34
N GLN A 104 6.63 -4.74 7.14
CA GLN A 104 7.22 -4.71 8.48
C GLN A 104 7.93 -6.03 8.79
N ALA A 105 9.06 -5.93 9.50
CA ALA A 105 9.79 -7.10 9.96
C ALA A 105 8.89 -8.00 10.84
N SER A 106 8.82 -9.27 10.48
CA SER A 106 8.03 -10.27 11.17
C SER A 106 8.70 -11.65 11.07
N PRO A 107 9.72 -11.92 11.91
CA PRO A 107 10.46 -13.18 11.86
C PRO A 107 9.54 -14.40 11.93
N GLY A 108 9.74 -15.34 11.00
CA GLY A 108 8.93 -16.56 10.85
C GLY A 108 7.71 -16.42 9.94
N THR A 109 7.22 -15.20 9.69
CA THR A 109 6.15 -14.94 8.72
C THR A 109 6.70 -14.96 7.29
N GLU A 110 5.92 -15.45 6.34
CA GLU A 110 6.20 -15.29 4.91
C GLU A 110 4.95 -14.77 4.20
N VAL A 111 5.08 -13.65 3.49
CA VAL A 111 3.98 -13.03 2.72
C VAL A 111 4.09 -13.36 1.24
N SER A 112 2.94 -13.53 0.59
CA SER A 112 2.83 -13.55 -0.87
C SER A 112 2.60 -12.12 -1.37
N LEU A 113 3.49 -11.63 -2.21
CA LEU A 113 3.45 -10.29 -2.80
C LEU A 113 3.75 -10.35 -4.29
N PHE A 114 3.96 -9.18 -4.90
CA PHE A 114 4.45 -9.07 -6.26
C PHE A 114 5.71 -8.20 -6.33
N VAL A 115 6.50 -8.41 -7.37
CA VAL A 115 7.56 -7.51 -7.83
C VAL A 115 7.08 -6.86 -9.12
N THR A 116 7.05 -5.53 -9.12
CA THR A 116 6.89 -4.76 -10.34
C THR A 116 8.26 -4.55 -10.97
N TRP A 117 8.39 -4.89 -12.25
CA TRP A 117 9.62 -4.70 -13.01
C TRP A 117 9.49 -3.41 -13.81
N LEU A 118 10.20 -2.37 -13.40
CA LEU A 118 10.03 -1.03 -13.96
C LEU A 118 11.24 -0.63 -14.82
N ASP A 119 10.99 -0.07 -15.99
CA ASP A 119 12.01 0.72 -16.68
C ASP A 119 12.18 2.09 -16.03
N ASP A 120 13.20 2.85 -16.45
CA ASP A 120 13.55 4.13 -15.81
C ASP A 120 12.42 5.16 -15.87
N ALA A 121 11.64 5.18 -16.96
CA ALA A 121 10.51 6.10 -17.11
C ALA A 121 9.35 5.70 -16.19
N GLN A 122 9.04 4.40 -16.11
CA GLN A 122 8.02 3.88 -15.21
C GLN A 122 8.40 4.08 -13.73
N LEU A 123 9.68 3.90 -13.40
CA LEU A 123 10.19 4.12 -12.05
C LEU A 123 10.09 5.59 -11.64
N ALA A 124 10.36 6.53 -12.55
CA ALA A 124 10.19 7.95 -12.28
C ALA A 124 8.72 8.31 -11.96
N ILE A 125 7.77 7.75 -12.71
CA ILE A 125 6.32 7.92 -12.43
C ILE A 125 5.97 7.33 -11.06
N MET A 126 6.43 6.11 -10.77
CA MET A 126 6.16 5.46 -9.49
C MET A 126 6.71 6.30 -8.32
N ASN A 127 7.96 6.76 -8.42
CA ASN A 127 8.59 7.61 -7.41
C ASN A 127 7.83 8.93 -7.20
N HIS A 128 7.40 9.60 -8.26
CA HIS A 128 6.59 10.80 -8.13
C HIS A 128 5.30 10.54 -7.33
N THR A 129 4.59 9.45 -7.65
CA THR A 129 3.32 9.13 -6.95
C THR A 129 3.49 8.76 -5.47
N GLU A 130 4.61 8.16 -5.09
CA GLU A 130 4.84 7.68 -3.72
C GLU A 130 5.52 8.74 -2.84
N LEU A 131 6.49 9.47 -3.39
CA LEU A 131 7.33 10.41 -2.64
C LEU A 131 6.69 11.79 -2.48
N ASP A 132 5.76 12.19 -3.35
CA ASP A 132 5.04 13.48 -3.23
C ASP A 132 4.26 13.62 -1.91
N SER A 133 3.90 12.49 -1.29
CA SER A 133 3.21 12.47 0.01
C SER A 133 4.15 12.63 1.21
N ALA A 134 5.47 12.60 0.99
CA ALA A 134 6.51 12.56 2.02
C ALA A 134 6.34 11.42 3.05
N HIS A 135 5.51 10.39 2.78
CA HIS A 135 5.26 9.29 3.70
C HIS A 135 6.20 8.10 3.51
N TYR A 136 6.93 8.04 2.40
CA TYR A 136 7.77 6.91 2.04
C TYR A 136 9.18 7.35 1.65
N HIS A 137 10.16 6.49 1.91
CA HIS A 137 11.44 6.50 1.21
C HIS A 137 11.39 5.47 0.09
N TYR A 138 11.97 5.78 -1.06
CA TYR A 138 12.38 4.78 -2.02
C TYR A 138 13.73 4.22 -1.58
N GLY A 139 13.79 2.93 -1.25
CA GLY A 139 14.96 2.31 -0.65
C GLY A 139 15.31 0.97 -1.27
N LEU A 140 16.57 0.58 -1.14
CA LEU A 140 17.08 -0.75 -1.47
C LEU A 140 17.08 -1.62 -0.21
N LEU A 141 16.35 -2.74 -0.27
CA LEU A 141 16.44 -3.81 0.72
C LEU A 141 17.54 -4.78 0.28
N GLU A 142 18.41 -5.14 1.21
CA GLU A 142 19.48 -6.12 1.02
C GLU A 142 19.29 -7.28 2.00
N ASP A 143 19.95 -8.40 1.75
CA ASP A 143 19.88 -9.61 2.59
C ASP A 143 18.49 -10.23 2.81
N VAL A 144 17.52 -9.85 1.98
CA VAL A 144 16.17 -10.41 2.01
C VAL A 144 16.12 -11.81 1.40
N VAL A 145 15.13 -12.61 1.76
CA VAL A 145 14.86 -13.89 1.08
C VAL A 145 13.56 -13.75 0.31
N VAL A 146 13.67 -13.52 -1.00
CA VAL A 146 12.54 -13.47 -1.92
C VAL A 146 12.63 -14.64 -2.88
N THR A 147 11.54 -15.39 -3.03
CA THR A 147 11.40 -16.44 -4.05
C THR A 147 10.32 -16.03 -5.03
N LEU A 148 10.67 -15.90 -6.31
CA LEU A 148 9.72 -15.64 -7.39
C LEU A 148 8.94 -16.93 -7.72
N ASP A 149 7.79 -16.78 -8.36
CA ASP A 149 6.93 -17.90 -8.76
C ASP A 149 7.56 -18.87 -9.78
N ASP A 150 8.59 -18.42 -10.51
CA ASP A 150 9.43 -19.28 -11.36
C ASP A 150 10.52 -20.06 -10.58
N GLY A 151 10.54 -19.94 -9.25
CA GLY A 151 11.49 -20.58 -8.35
C GLY A 151 12.84 -19.86 -8.22
N SER A 152 13.09 -18.80 -8.99
CA SER A 152 14.32 -18.01 -8.86
C SER A 152 14.31 -17.16 -7.59
N GLY A 153 15.48 -16.98 -6.99
CA GLY A 153 15.66 -16.24 -5.74
C GLY A 153 16.19 -14.81 -5.97
N MET A 154 15.82 -13.89 -5.08
CA MET A 154 16.41 -12.55 -5.00
C MET A 154 16.82 -12.24 -3.56
N ARG A 155 17.97 -11.57 -3.44
CA ARG A 155 18.54 -11.10 -2.17
C ARG A 155 18.49 -9.58 -2.00
N GLU A 156 18.20 -8.88 -3.09
CA GLU A 156 18.17 -7.42 -3.16
C GLU A 156 17.03 -6.98 -4.08
N LEU A 157 16.27 -5.98 -3.66
CA LEU A 157 15.23 -5.32 -4.46
C LEU A 157 14.84 -4.00 -3.82
N HIS A 158 14.23 -3.12 -4.61
CA HIS A 158 13.76 -1.84 -4.10
C HIS A 158 12.37 -1.97 -3.47
N ALA A 159 12.04 -1.06 -2.56
CA ALA A 159 10.73 -0.95 -1.95
C ALA A 159 10.43 0.50 -1.53
N TYR A 160 9.14 0.82 -1.40
CA TYR A 160 8.70 2.04 -0.74
C TYR A 160 8.52 1.76 0.76
N VAL A 161 9.38 2.38 1.58
CA VAL A 161 9.46 2.14 3.03
C VAL A 161 8.74 3.26 3.78
N GLY A 162 7.72 2.90 4.57
CA GLY A 162 6.91 3.86 5.32
C GLY A 162 7.70 4.58 6.42
N ARG A 163 7.77 5.91 6.35
CA ARG A 163 8.53 6.78 7.26
C ARG A 163 7.89 6.93 8.63
N ARG A 164 6.55 6.99 8.68
CA ARG A 164 5.77 7.14 9.92
C ARG A 164 5.68 5.82 10.73
N GLY A 165 6.14 4.70 10.18
CA GLY A 165 6.03 3.40 10.82
C GLY A 165 4.64 2.79 10.73
N ASN A 166 4.48 1.59 11.31
CA ASN A 166 3.20 0.90 11.34
C ASN A 166 2.29 1.44 12.44
N LEU A 167 1.00 1.44 12.17
CA LEU A 167 -0.04 1.71 13.14
C LEU A 167 -0.05 0.60 14.21
N LEU A 168 -0.34 0.99 15.45
CA LEU A 168 -0.73 0.05 16.51
C LEU A 168 -2.23 0.18 16.77
N HIS A 169 -2.94 -0.94 16.78
CA HIS A 169 -4.33 -1.05 17.20
C HIS A 169 -4.38 -2.02 18.38
N ASP A 170 -4.95 -1.58 19.51
CA ASP A 170 -4.89 -2.30 20.79
C ASP A 170 -3.47 -2.71 21.21
N GLY A 171 -2.49 -1.84 20.92
CA GLY A 171 -1.07 -2.03 21.30
C GLY A 171 -0.27 -2.97 20.40
N ALA A 172 -0.84 -3.50 19.31
CA ALA A 172 -0.15 -4.40 18.38
C ALA A 172 -0.28 -3.96 16.91
N PRO A 173 0.68 -4.33 16.03
CA PRO A 173 0.49 -4.19 14.59
C PRO A 173 -0.68 -5.03 14.11
N VAL A 174 -1.36 -4.56 13.06
CA VAL A 174 -2.45 -5.29 12.40
C VAL A 174 -2.06 -5.56 10.95
N ALA A 175 -2.15 -6.83 10.56
CA ALA A 175 -1.88 -7.26 9.19
C ALA A 175 -3.04 -6.91 8.26
N LEU A 176 -2.71 -6.60 7.00
CA LEU A 176 -3.69 -6.37 5.95
C LEU A 176 -4.26 -7.71 5.46
N ALA A 177 -5.54 -7.98 5.72
CA ALA A 177 -6.19 -9.26 5.40
C ALA A 177 -6.15 -9.62 3.90
N GLY A 178 -6.12 -8.62 3.02
CA GLY A 178 -5.99 -8.83 1.58
C GLY A 178 -4.65 -9.42 1.12
N ILE A 179 -3.67 -9.58 2.02
CA ILE A 179 -2.35 -10.15 1.72
C ILE A 179 -2.24 -11.54 2.32
N THR A 180 -2.05 -12.55 1.46
CA THR A 180 -1.84 -13.93 1.88
C THR A 180 -0.50 -14.10 2.60
N ALA A 181 -0.49 -14.79 3.74
CA ALA A 181 0.74 -15.09 4.47
C ALA A 181 0.72 -16.49 5.12
N ARG A 182 1.92 -17.04 5.32
CA ARG A 182 2.17 -18.25 6.12
C ARG A 182 2.77 -17.85 7.45
N ASN A 183 2.37 -18.55 8.52
CA ASN A 183 2.84 -18.31 9.90
C ASN A 183 2.67 -16.87 10.39
N ARG A 184 1.62 -16.18 9.91
CA ARG A 184 1.31 -14.81 10.32
C ARG A 184 1.14 -14.73 11.84
N ARG A 185 1.80 -13.73 12.43
CA ARG A 185 1.81 -13.50 13.89
C ARG A 185 0.78 -12.46 14.33
N TYR A 186 0.41 -11.55 13.44
CA TYR A 186 -0.47 -10.43 13.74
C TYR A 186 -1.91 -10.77 13.39
N ARG A 187 -2.86 -10.22 14.16
CA ARG A 187 -4.28 -10.23 13.78
C ARG A 187 -4.43 -9.50 12.45
N GLU A 188 -5.31 -10.00 11.60
CA GLU A 188 -5.64 -9.36 10.34
C GLU A 188 -6.97 -8.61 10.38
N MET A 189 -7.04 -7.52 9.62
CA MET A 189 -8.26 -6.76 9.36
C MET A 189 -8.26 -6.35 7.89
N ASP A 190 -9.46 -6.25 7.30
CA ASP A 190 -9.62 -5.51 6.06
C ASP A 190 -9.67 -4.00 6.32
N THR A 191 -9.57 -3.21 5.25
CA THR A 191 -9.44 -1.75 5.39
C THR A 191 -10.72 -1.08 5.87
N ALA A 192 -11.90 -1.67 5.58
CA ALA A 192 -13.16 -1.15 6.10
C ALA A 192 -13.23 -1.34 7.63
N ALA A 193 -12.87 -2.51 8.13
CA ALA A 193 -12.79 -2.81 9.55
C ALA A 193 -11.73 -1.95 10.24
N MET A 194 -10.57 -1.73 9.60
CA MET A 194 -9.54 -0.84 10.15
C MET A 194 -10.05 0.59 10.29
N LEU A 195 -10.72 1.14 9.27
CA LEU A 195 -11.32 2.48 9.34
C LEU A 195 -12.38 2.60 10.45
N ALA A 196 -13.20 1.57 10.66
CA ALA A 196 -14.15 1.53 11.77
C ALA A 196 -13.42 1.51 13.13
N GLY A 197 -12.37 0.70 13.28
CA GLY A 197 -11.57 0.67 14.50
C GLY A 197 -10.86 2.00 14.78
N LEU A 198 -10.45 2.74 13.74
CA LEU A 198 -9.90 4.09 13.89
C LEU A 198 -10.96 5.09 14.32
N HIS A 199 -12.15 5.02 13.73
CA HIS A 199 -13.30 5.84 14.11
C HIS A 199 -13.63 5.67 15.60
N ASP A 200 -13.73 4.42 16.06
CA ASP A 200 -13.96 4.09 17.48
C ASP A 200 -12.84 4.60 18.40
N ARG A 201 -11.57 4.39 18.00
CA ARG A 201 -10.41 4.86 18.78
C ARG A 201 -10.41 6.38 18.94
N LEU A 202 -10.74 7.11 17.89
CA LEU A 202 -10.71 8.57 17.89
C LEU A 202 -11.92 9.20 18.60
N ALA A 203 -13.00 8.44 18.81
CA ALA A 203 -14.21 8.91 19.50
C ALA A 203 -13.95 9.37 20.95
N GLN A 204 -12.84 8.94 21.57
CA GLN A 204 -12.43 9.34 22.92
C GLN A 204 -11.46 10.54 22.93
N THR A 205 -11.28 11.22 21.81
CA THR A 205 -10.32 12.31 21.63
C THR A 205 -10.99 13.59 21.15
N ALA A 206 -10.25 14.70 21.06
CA ALA A 206 -10.73 15.93 20.44
C ALA A 206 -11.03 15.78 18.92
N LEU A 207 -10.62 14.67 18.31
CA LEU A 207 -10.84 14.35 16.90
C LEU A 207 -12.08 13.48 16.67
N ALA A 208 -12.91 13.29 17.70
CA ALA A 208 -14.13 12.50 17.60
C ALA A 208 -15.02 12.94 16.43
N HIS A 209 -15.59 11.96 15.74
CA HIS A 209 -16.61 12.16 14.73
C HIS A 209 -17.88 11.40 15.16
N GLU A 210 -18.97 12.12 15.44
CA GLU A 210 -20.18 11.51 16.01
C GLU A 210 -21.05 10.74 14.99
N GLY A 211 -20.85 11.02 13.69
CA GLY A 211 -21.60 10.37 12.61
C GLY A 211 -21.15 8.94 12.31
N HIS A 212 -21.78 8.31 11.30
CA HIS A 212 -21.44 6.97 10.85
C HIS A 212 -19.99 6.93 10.32
N VAL A 213 -19.37 5.74 10.32
CA VAL A 213 -18.00 5.56 9.80
C VAL A 213 -17.85 6.04 8.34
N ASP A 214 -18.92 5.98 7.54
CA ASP A 214 -18.95 6.58 6.20
C ASP A 214 -18.67 8.10 6.22
N ASP A 215 -19.35 8.82 7.10
CA ASP A 215 -19.21 10.26 7.24
C ASP A 215 -17.83 10.64 7.73
N PHE A 216 -17.28 9.85 8.67
CA PHE A 216 -15.91 9.98 9.13
C PHE A 216 -14.91 9.83 7.96
N VAL A 217 -15.07 8.78 7.13
CA VAL A 217 -14.21 8.57 5.96
C VAL A 217 -14.33 9.70 4.94
N ILE A 218 -15.53 10.21 4.69
CA ILE A 218 -15.72 11.35 3.79
C ILE A 218 -15.06 12.61 4.35
N ARG A 219 -15.19 12.88 5.66
CA ARG A 219 -14.47 13.99 6.29
C ARG A 219 -12.96 13.82 6.17
N LEU A 220 -12.40 12.62 6.36
CA LEU A 220 -10.98 12.36 6.12
C LEU A 220 -10.56 12.68 4.68
N ILE A 221 -11.45 12.57 3.69
CA ILE A 221 -11.15 12.90 2.29
C ILE A 221 -11.21 14.41 2.06
N GLU A 222 -12.29 15.05 2.51
CA GLU A 222 -12.62 16.45 2.21
C GLU A 222 -11.85 17.45 3.08
N ASP A 223 -11.57 17.10 4.34
CA ASP A 223 -10.94 17.98 5.33
C ASP A 223 -9.47 17.58 5.53
N HIS A 224 -8.59 18.32 4.88
CA HIS A 224 -7.14 18.09 4.95
C HIS A 224 -6.60 18.20 6.37
N ASP A 225 -7.00 19.23 7.10
CA ASP A 225 -6.43 19.53 8.41
C ASP A 225 -6.93 18.53 9.47
N TYR A 226 -8.20 18.12 9.37
CA TYR A 226 -8.71 17.01 10.17
C TYR A 226 -7.99 15.69 9.86
N ARG A 227 -7.73 15.38 8.59
CA ARG A 227 -6.98 14.18 8.22
C ARG A 227 -5.57 14.21 8.79
N GLU A 228 -4.82 15.32 8.65
CA GLU A 228 -3.47 15.42 9.20
C GLU A 228 -3.47 15.29 10.73
N ALA A 229 -4.44 15.91 11.42
CA ALA A 229 -4.58 15.76 12.86
C ALA A 229 -4.88 14.30 13.29
N CYS A 230 -5.73 13.59 12.54
CA CYS A 230 -5.94 12.16 12.76
C CYS A 230 -4.66 11.36 12.51
N VAL A 231 -3.94 11.65 11.43
CA VAL A 231 -2.68 10.98 11.11
C VAL A 231 -1.63 11.18 12.21
N ASP A 232 -1.53 12.38 12.78
CA ASP A 232 -0.61 12.66 13.88
C ASP A 232 -1.00 11.88 15.15
N ALA A 233 -2.29 11.85 15.51
CA ALA A 233 -2.78 11.05 16.64
C ALA A 233 -2.57 9.53 16.44
N LEU A 234 -2.66 9.04 15.20
CA LEU A 234 -2.40 7.64 14.86
C LEU A 234 -0.91 7.30 14.85
N GLY A 235 -0.05 8.29 14.61
CA GLY A 235 1.41 8.18 14.67
C GLY A 235 1.93 7.98 16.10
N GLU A 236 1.14 8.28 17.12
CA GLU A 236 1.53 8.05 18.51
C GLU A 236 1.76 6.55 18.78
N GLY A 237 3.00 6.22 19.15
CA GLY A 237 3.42 4.83 19.39
C GLY A 237 3.66 4.02 18.13
N ALA A 238 3.60 4.62 16.94
CA ALA A 238 3.90 3.93 15.69
C ALA A 238 5.32 3.33 15.71
N VAL A 239 5.45 2.13 15.13
CA VAL A 239 6.71 1.38 15.15
C VAL A 239 7.39 1.55 13.80
N ALA A 240 8.60 2.10 13.81
CA ALA A 240 9.40 2.27 12.61
C ALA A 240 9.62 0.93 11.87
N PHE A 241 9.93 1.00 10.58
CA PHE A 241 10.27 -0.17 9.80
C PHE A 241 11.48 -0.90 10.44
N GLY A 242 11.26 -2.15 10.83
CA GLY A 242 12.18 -2.94 11.66
C GLY A 242 13.24 -3.70 10.87
N TYR A 243 13.61 -3.24 9.67
CA TYR A 243 14.60 -3.90 8.82
C TYR A 243 15.52 -2.87 8.15
N PRO A 244 16.83 -3.14 8.02
CA PRO A 244 17.76 -2.20 7.40
C PRO A 244 17.49 -2.01 5.90
N TYR A 245 17.72 -0.80 5.42
CA TYR A 245 17.61 -0.47 4.00
C TYR A 245 18.49 0.75 3.67
N LYS A 246 18.92 0.85 2.42
CA LYS A 246 19.63 2.03 1.90
C LYS A 246 18.62 2.97 1.28
N VAL A 247 18.54 4.22 1.76
CA VAL A 247 17.70 5.25 1.14
C VAL A 247 18.30 5.60 -0.23
N VAL A 248 17.49 5.53 -1.27
CA VAL A 248 17.85 5.91 -2.64
C VAL A 248 17.26 7.28 -2.97
N ALA A 249 16.00 7.52 -2.57
CA ALA A 249 15.33 8.82 -2.65
C ALA A 249 14.29 8.94 -1.52
N GLY A 250 13.97 10.16 -1.07
CA GLY A 250 13.03 10.39 0.03
C GLY A 250 12.94 11.84 0.47
#